data_AF-A0A1S3LD07-F1
#
_entry.id   AF-A0A1S3LD07-F1
#
_cell.length_a   1.000
_cell.length_b   1.000
_cell.length_c   1.000
_cell.angle_alpha   90.00
_cell.angle_beta   90.00
_cell.angle_gamma   90.00
#
_symmetry.space_group_name_H-M   'P 1'
#
loop_
_entity.id
_entity.type
_entity.pdbx_description
1 polymer ?
#
loop_
_entity_poly.entity_id
_entity_poly.type
_entity_poly.pdbx_seq_one_letter_code
_entity_poly.pdbx_strand_id
1 'polypeptide(L)'
;MADERGAGDNNINDNMGNQLQLLPENEEEEENEMETEDREDAEDAEKPNINFDPSLPTSHAYLGSDMEEFHGRTVHDDDSCQTIPVLPFTAVMLIPGQTLPLQLFRPQEVSMMRSIIQRDRTFAVLAHSETGEVQAEFGTTAEIYAYREEQEYGIETVKVKAVGRQRFKVHEIRTQADGYSCSHSFLPDFSYRVAACLPIDDALRLQLLKIGSAIQRLRCELDIMARCTSLCCKQCQDTEITTKNEIFSLSLYGPMAAYVNPHGYVHETLTVYKASNLNLVGRPSTLHSWFPGYAWTIAQCRTCASHMGWKFTATKKDLSPPRFWGLTRSAMLPRIPQTEGEEGDEGSRLLCL
;
A
#
# COMPACT_ATOMS: atom_id res chain seq x y z
N MET A 1 11.52 -4.41 56.52
CA MET A 1 12.81 -5.06 56.20
C MET A 1 12.47 -6.18 55.23
N ALA A 2 12.62 -6.06 53.90
CA ALA A 2 13.45 -5.13 53.09
C ALA A 2 14.96 -5.28 53.39
N ASP A 3 15.90 -5.33 52.42
CA ASP A 3 15.82 -5.47 50.94
C ASP A 3 17.19 -6.09 50.46
N GLU A 4 17.61 -6.30 49.20
CA GLU A 4 17.23 -5.82 47.86
C GLU A 4 17.24 -6.92 46.76
N ARG A 5 16.24 -6.84 45.85
CA ARG A 5 16.30 -6.81 44.36
C ARG A 5 17.08 -7.85 43.52
N GLY A 6 16.50 -8.15 42.35
CA GLY A 6 17.12 -8.89 41.25
C GLY A 6 16.23 -8.89 39.98
N ALA A 7 16.02 -7.72 39.37
CA ALA A 7 15.15 -7.56 38.20
C ALA A 7 15.91 -7.87 36.89
N GLY A 8 15.37 -8.78 36.08
CA GLY A 8 15.83 -9.05 34.71
C GLY A 8 14.83 -8.50 33.71
N ASP A 9 15.15 -7.37 33.08
CA ASP A 9 14.25 -6.63 32.21
C ASP A 9 14.55 -6.95 30.73
N ASN A 10 13.72 -7.81 30.11
CA ASN A 10 13.91 -8.28 28.73
C ASN A 10 13.09 -7.45 27.72
N ASN A 11 13.52 -6.21 27.50
CA ASN A 11 13.01 -5.39 26.39
C ASN A 11 13.52 -5.92 25.04
N ILE A 12 12.67 -6.64 24.30
CA ILE A 12 12.94 -7.05 22.92
C ILE A 12 12.51 -5.91 21.99
N ASN A 13 13.47 -5.04 21.64
CA ASN A 13 13.30 -4.04 20.60
C ASN A 13 13.57 -4.68 19.22
N ASP A 14 12.52 -5.03 18.48
CA ASP A 14 12.62 -5.53 17.11
C ASP A 14 12.99 -4.40 16.12
N ASN A 15 14.25 -3.98 16.18
CA ASN A 15 14.86 -3.01 15.28
C ASN A 15 16.04 -3.64 14.52
N MET A 16 15.73 -4.43 13.49
CA MET A 16 16.74 -5.05 12.62
C MET A 16 16.95 -4.25 11.33
N GLY A 17 17.83 -3.26 11.39
CA GLY A 17 18.45 -2.68 10.20
C GLY A 17 19.38 -3.72 9.54
N ASN A 18 19.28 -3.88 8.22
CA ASN A 18 20.07 -4.87 7.48
C ASN A 18 21.56 -4.45 7.41
N GLN A 19 22.42 -5.19 8.12
CA GLN A 19 23.86 -4.95 8.16
C GLN A 19 24.57 -5.72 7.04
N LEU A 20 24.81 -5.07 5.89
CA LEU A 20 25.60 -5.65 4.80
C LEU A 20 27.06 -5.83 5.23
N GLN A 21 27.66 -6.96 4.83
CA GLN A 21 29.09 -7.22 5.00
C GLN A 21 29.90 -6.48 3.95
N LEU A 22 30.96 -5.79 4.39
CA LEU A 22 31.92 -5.11 3.53
C LEU A 22 32.95 -6.10 2.97
N LEU A 23 33.28 -5.95 1.69
CA LEU A 23 34.48 -6.49 1.04
C LEU A 23 35.17 -5.34 0.28
N PRO A 24 36.51 -5.39 0.12
CA PRO A 24 37.34 -4.18 0.09
C PRO A 24 37.26 -3.34 -1.19
N GLU A 25 37.74 -2.10 -1.07
CA GLU A 25 37.69 -1.07 -2.10
C GLU A 25 38.48 -1.42 -3.37
N ASN A 26 37.92 -1.03 -4.52
CA ASN A 26 38.69 -0.50 -5.64
C ASN A 26 38.37 1.00 -5.69
N GLU A 27 39.40 1.85 -5.54
CA GLU A 27 39.26 3.31 -5.60
C GLU A 27 39.30 3.78 -7.07
N GLU A 28 38.15 4.20 -7.60
CA GLU A 28 38.08 5.04 -8.80
C GLU A 28 37.35 6.34 -8.41
N GLU A 29 38.11 7.43 -8.27
CA GLU A 29 37.61 8.75 -7.86
C GLU A 29 36.88 9.43 -9.04
N GLU A 30 35.57 9.25 -9.16
CA GLU A 30 34.73 10.12 -10.00
C GLU A 30 34.28 11.36 -9.21
N GLU A 31 34.47 12.54 -9.80
CA GLU A 31 34.28 13.84 -9.13
C GLU A 31 32.80 14.09 -8.79
N ASN A 32 32.51 14.40 -7.51
CA ASN A 32 31.15 14.75 -7.08
C ASN A 32 30.77 16.16 -7.56
N GLU A 33 30.20 16.27 -8.76
CA GLU A 33 29.43 17.46 -9.16
C GLU A 33 28.22 17.61 -8.22
N MET A 34 28.32 18.60 -7.34
CA MET A 34 27.26 18.93 -6.38
C MET A 34 26.12 19.64 -7.11
N GLU A 35 25.17 18.88 -7.67
CA GLU A 35 23.90 19.42 -8.20
C GLU A 35 23.20 20.25 -7.12
N THR A 36 23.36 21.57 -7.16
CA THR A 36 22.59 22.50 -6.33
C THR A 36 21.15 22.47 -6.81
N GLU A 37 20.21 22.10 -5.93
CA GLU A 37 18.78 22.09 -6.26
C GLU A 37 18.34 23.48 -6.76
N ASP A 38 18.02 23.59 -8.05
CA ASP A 38 17.64 24.84 -8.70
C ASP A 38 16.42 25.47 -8.02
N ARG A 39 16.66 26.61 -7.36
CA ARG A 39 15.61 27.53 -6.91
C ARG A 39 15.14 28.38 -8.10
N GLU A 40 14.47 27.76 -9.06
CA GLU A 40 13.58 28.50 -9.96
C GLU A 40 12.21 28.63 -9.30
N ASP A 41 11.69 29.87 -9.27
CA ASP A 41 10.55 30.25 -8.44
C ASP A 41 9.22 29.62 -8.91
N ALA A 42 8.32 29.41 -7.96
CA ALA A 42 7.07 28.70 -8.17
C ALA A 42 5.91 29.63 -8.59
N GLU A 43 5.73 29.86 -9.89
CA GLU A 43 4.48 30.37 -10.46
C GLU A 43 4.12 29.65 -11.78
N ASP A 44 2.95 29.00 -11.78
CA ASP A 44 2.18 28.47 -12.94
C ASP A 44 2.91 27.71 -14.08
N ALA A 45 3.91 26.91 -13.75
CA ALA A 45 4.46 25.91 -14.69
C ALA A 45 3.39 24.87 -15.07
N GLU A 46 2.98 24.83 -16.36
CA GLU A 46 1.99 23.88 -16.87
C GLU A 46 2.37 22.42 -16.53
N LYS A 47 1.41 21.64 -16.02
CA LYS A 47 1.65 20.22 -15.72
C LYS A 47 2.05 19.47 -16.99
N PRO A 48 3.14 18.69 -16.98
CA PRO A 48 3.73 18.13 -18.19
C PRO A 48 2.75 17.16 -18.88
N ASN A 49 2.65 17.27 -20.21
CA ASN A 49 1.83 16.36 -21.01
C ASN A 49 2.39 14.93 -20.90
N ILE A 50 1.62 14.03 -20.29
CA ILE A 50 2.03 12.64 -20.01
C ILE A 50 1.88 11.81 -21.30
N ASN A 51 2.93 11.12 -21.70
CA ASN A 51 2.89 10.18 -22.84
C ASN A 51 3.16 8.71 -22.45
N PHE A 52 3.39 8.44 -21.16
CA PHE A 52 3.39 7.09 -20.60
C PHE A 52 1.98 6.47 -20.67
N ASP A 53 1.90 5.19 -21.03
CA ASP A 53 0.65 4.44 -21.08
C ASP A 53 0.18 4.01 -19.68
N PRO A 54 -0.93 4.57 -19.14
CA PRO A 54 -1.40 4.29 -17.79
C PRO A 54 -1.99 2.88 -17.62
N SER A 55 -2.12 2.08 -18.69
CA SER A 55 -2.49 0.67 -18.58
C SER A 55 -1.32 -0.20 -18.08
N LEU A 56 -0.07 0.20 -18.36
CA LEU A 56 1.12 -0.60 -18.06
C LEU A 56 1.26 -0.98 -16.57
N PRO A 57 1.07 -0.07 -15.58
CA PRO A 57 1.14 -0.47 -14.18
C PRO A 57 0.00 -1.42 -13.77
N THR A 58 -1.19 -1.25 -14.35
CA THR A 58 -2.37 -2.12 -14.09
C THR A 58 -2.22 -3.54 -14.67
N SER A 59 -1.32 -3.74 -15.63
CA SER A 59 -0.99 -5.08 -16.12
C SER A 59 -0.27 -5.95 -15.07
N HIS A 60 0.44 -5.32 -14.11
CA HIS A 60 1.38 -5.98 -13.20
C HIS A 60 2.40 -6.89 -13.91
N ALA A 61 2.85 -6.53 -15.12
CA ALA A 61 3.74 -7.36 -15.95
C ALA A 61 5.08 -7.76 -15.28
N TYR A 62 5.52 -7.04 -14.23
CA TYR A 62 6.69 -7.40 -13.43
C TYR A 62 6.55 -8.72 -12.65
N LEU A 63 5.33 -9.27 -12.54
CA LEU A 63 5.07 -10.62 -12.00
C LEU A 63 5.29 -11.73 -13.03
N GLY A 64 5.25 -11.41 -14.33
CA GLY A 64 5.18 -12.36 -15.44
C GLY A 64 4.04 -12.03 -16.41
N SER A 65 4.22 -12.43 -17.67
CA SER A 65 3.25 -12.20 -18.76
C SER A 65 2.30 -13.38 -19.01
N ASP A 66 2.58 -14.52 -18.40
CA ASP A 66 2.00 -15.84 -18.65
C ASP A 66 1.38 -16.41 -17.37
N MET A 67 0.49 -15.63 -16.75
CA MET A 67 -0.33 -16.09 -15.63
C MET A 67 -1.63 -16.71 -16.17
N GLU A 68 -2.11 -17.78 -15.54
CA GLU A 68 -3.42 -18.37 -15.82
C GLU A 68 -4.50 -17.39 -15.38
N GLU A 69 -5.32 -16.92 -16.32
CA GLU A 69 -6.45 -16.01 -16.05
C GLU A 69 -7.74 -16.79 -15.80
N PHE A 70 -8.47 -16.40 -14.76
CA PHE A 70 -9.76 -16.98 -14.41
C PHE A 70 -10.92 -16.07 -14.77
N HIS A 71 -12.04 -16.69 -15.12
CA HIS A 71 -13.27 -16.01 -15.49
C HIS A 71 -14.45 -16.46 -14.60
N GLY A 72 -15.56 -15.72 -14.67
CA GLY A 72 -16.66 -15.82 -13.73
C GLY A 72 -16.47 -14.88 -12.53
N ARG A 73 -17.33 -15.03 -11.53
CA ARG A 73 -17.30 -14.25 -10.29
C ARG A 73 -17.99 -15.00 -9.16
N THR A 74 -17.29 -15.24 -8.06
CA THR A 74 -17.91 -15.65 -6.79
C THR A 74 -18.58 -14.44 -6.12
N VAL A 75 -19.84 -14.60 -5.71
CA VAL A 75 -20.60 -13.65 -4.88
C VAL A 75 -21.41 -14.48 -3.89
N HIS A 76 -21.35 -14.12 -2.62
CA HIS A 76 -22.16 -14.73 -1.56
C HIS A 76 -23.38 -13.85 -1.28
N ASP A 77 -24.50 -14.45 -0.89
CA ASP A 77 -25.71 -13.70 -0.54
C ASP A 77 -25.46 -12.74 0.63
N ASP A 78 -26.08 -11.56 0.60
CA ASP A 78 -25.99 -10.59 1.71
C ASP A 78 -26.50 -11.23 3.02
N ASP A 79 -25.90 -10.85 4.14
CA ASP A 79 -26.07 -11.44 5.49
C ASP A 79 -25.78 -12.95 5.64
N SER A 80 -25.49 -13.70 4.56
CA SER A 80 -25.16 -15.13 4.65
C SER A 80 -23.80 -15.39 5.31
N CYS A 81 -23.77 -16.34 6.24
CA CYS A 81 -22.57 -16.78 6.95
C CYS A 81 -21.76 -17.80 6.14
N GLN A 82 -20.64 -17.37 5.57
CA GLN A 82 -19.73 -18.22 4.78
C GLN A 82 -18.42 -18.48 5.52
N THR A 83 -17.79 -19.64 5.28
CA THR A 83 -16.53 -20.09 5.91
C THR A 83 -15.34 -19.86 4.98
N ILE A 84 -14.65 -18.72 5.10
CA ILE A 84 -13.63 -18.28 4.12
C ILE A 84 -12.20 -18.39 4.68
N PRO A 85 -11.19 -18.90 3.93
CA PRO A 85 -9.78 -18.89 4.36
C PRO A 85 -9.18 -17.48 4.43
N VAL A 86 -8.48 -17.11 5.50
CA VAL A 86 -7.79 -15.80 5.66
C VAL A 86 -6.32 -15.90 5.30
N LEU A 87 -5.80 -14.96 4.50
CA LEU A 87 -4.37 -14.84 4.19
C LEU A 87 -3.66 -14.13 5.36
N PRO A 88 -2.76 -14.81 6.10
CA PRO A 88 -2.08 -14.22 7.25
C PRO A 88 -1.15 -13.06 6.85
N PHE A 89 -1.00 -12.09 7.76
CA PHE A 89 -0.04 -10.97 7.65
C PHE A 89 -0.15 -10.10 6.38
N THR A 90 -1.37 -9.95 5.83
CA THR A 90 -1.61 -9.03 4.70
C THR A 90 -1.47 -7.58 5.17
N ALA A 91 -0.37 -6.91 4.81
CA ALA A 91 -0.02 -5.55 5.27
C ALA A 91 -0.81 -4.40 4.60
N VAL A 92 -1.98 -4.68 4.01
CA VAL A 92 -2.81 -3.69 3.30
C VAL A 92 -4.30 -3.91 3.57
N MET A 93 -5.03 -2.82 3.81
CA MET A 93 -6.47 -2.84 4.07
C MET A 93 -7.23 -2.78 2.74
N LEU A 94 -7.60 -3.97 2.24
CA LEU A 94 -8.21 -4.15 0.92
C LEU A 94 -9.61 -3.54 0.83
N ILE A 95 -9.83 -2.71 -0.20
CA ILE A 95 -11.12 -2.08 -0.53
C ILE A 95 -11.83 -2.87 -1.66
N PRO A 96 -13.17 -3.00 -1.67
CA PRO A 96 -13.89 -3.60 -2.80
C PRO A 96 -13.54 -2.94 -4.14
N GLY A 97 -13.26 -3.75 -5.16
CA GLY A 97 -12.79 -3.29 -6.48
C GLY A 97 -11.28 -2.97 -6.56
N GLN A 98 -10.57 -2.86 -5.44
CA GLN A 98 -9.11 -2.70 -5.43
C GLN A 98 -8.42 -4.00 -5.90
N THR A 99 -7.41 -3.86 -6.74
CA THR A 99 -6.54 -4.98 -7.15
C THR A 99 -5.42 -5.19 -6.12
N LEU A 100 -5.16 -6.46 -5.80
CA LEU A 100 -4.15 -6.90 -4.84
C LEU A 100 -3.21 -7.90 -5.53
N PRO A 101 -2.01 -7.47 -5.96
CA PRO A 101 -0.94 -8.37 -6.37
C PRO A 101 -0.25 -8.96 -5.13
N LEU A 102 0.11 -10.25 -5.19
CA LEU A 102 0.86 -10.93 -4.15
C LEU A 102 1.94 -11.82 -4.77
N GLN A 103 3.04 -12.00 -4.04
CA GLN A 103 4.07 -13.01 -4.31
C GLN A 103 4.40 -13.70 -2.99
N LEU A 104 4.18 -15.02 -2.96
CA LEU A 104 4.12 -15.83 -1.74
C LEU A 104 5.20 -16.92 -1.77
N PHE A 105 5.84 -17.13 -0.63
CA PHE A 105 7.05 -17.96 -0.51
C PHE A 105 6.96 -19.00 0.62
N ARG A 106 6.07 -18.82 1.62
CA ARG A 106 5.97 -19.79 2.72
C ARG A 106 5.16 -21.00 2.23
N PRO A 107 5.61 -22.25 2.46
CA PRO A 107 4.88 -23.45 2.01
C PRO A 107 3.41 -23.52 2.49
N GLN A 108 3.10 -22.91 3.64
CA GLN A 108 1.72 -22.79 4.14
C GLN A 108 0.86 -21.87 3.25
N GLU A 109 1.39 -20.71 2.83
CA GLU A 109 0.71 -19.76 1.93
C GLU A 109 0.53 -20.36 0.53
N VAL A 110 1.58 -21.00 0.01
CA VAL A 110 1.57 -21.70 -1.29
C VAL A 110 0.52 -22.82 -1.29
N SER A 111 0.53 -23.70 -0.28
CA SER A 111 -0.45 -24.79 -0.14
C SER A 111 -1.89 -24.27 0.05
N MET A 112 -2.06 -23.17 0.79
CA MET A 112 -3.35 -22.51 0.98
C MET A 112 -3.89 -21.96 -0.34
N MET A 113 -3.07 -21.24 -1.11
CA MET A 113 -3.47 -20.72 -2.43
C MET A 113 -3.79 -21.84 -3.42
N ARG A 114 -2.97 -22.90 -3.47
CA ARG A 114 -3.22 -24.08 -4.32
C ARG A 114 -4.57 -24.75 -4.00
N SER A 115 -5.02 -24.71 -2.74
CA SER A 115 -6.36 -25.17 -2.31
C SER A 115 -7.48 -24.17 -2.68
N ILE A 116 -7.25 -22.86 -2.57
CA ILE A 116 -8.21 -21.81 -2.95
C ILE A 116 -8.51 -21.86 -4.46
N ILE A 117 -7.49 -22.05 -5.31
CA ILE A 117 -7.65 -22.16 -6.77
C ILE A 117 -8.55 -23.34 -7.16
N GLN A 118 -8.52 -24.44 -6.40
CA GLN A 118 -9.36 -25.62 -6.62
C GLN A 118 -10.80 -25.49 -6.05
N ARG A 119 -11.11 -24.37 -5.39
CA ARG A 119 -12.44 -24.05 -4.80
C ARG A 119 -13.11 -22.90 -5.59
N ASP A 120 -13.51 -21.85 -4.90
CA ASP A 120 -14.23 -20.67 -5.41
C ASP A 120 -13.29 -19.48 -5.67
N ARG A 121 -11.97 -19.73 -5.64
CA ARG A 121 -10.87 -18.76 -5.78
C ARG A 121 -10.90 -17.60 -4.79
N THR A 122 -11.66 -17.72 -3.71
CA THR A 122 -11.93 -16.62 -2.77
C THR A 122 -11.22 -16.81 -1.44
N PHE A 123 -10.56 -15.76 -0.96
CA PHE A 123 -9.96 -15.69 0.36
C PHE A 123 -10.34 -14.38 1.05
N ALA A 124 -10.05 -14.28 2.34
CA ALA A 124 -10.39 -13.13 3.17
C ALA A 124 -9.13 -12.33 3.56
N VAL A 125 -9.21 -11.00 3.42
CA VAL A 125 -8.21 -10.05 3.90
C VAL A 125 -8.81 -9.27 5.08
N LEU A 126 -8.17 -9.37 6.23
CA LEU A 126 -8.63 -8.73 7.47
C LEU A 126 -8.20 -7.26 7.55
N ALA A 127 -9.09 -6.40 8.04
CA ALA A 127 -8.81 -4.99 8.27
C ALA A 127 -8.33 -4.77 9.71
N HIS A 128 -7.01 -4.76 9.90
CA HIS A 128 -6.38 -4.49 11.20
C HIS A 128 -6.19 -2.98 11.43
N SER A 129 -6.25 -2.57 12.70
CA SER A 129 -5.79 -1.25 13.15
C SER A 129 -4.32 -1.33 13.54
N GLU A 130 -3.57 -0.26 13.29
CA GLU A 130 -2.15 -0.13 13.65
C GLU A 130 -1.90 -0.22 15.17
N THR A 131 -2.95 0.01 15.97
CA THR A 131 -2.91 -0.07 17.44
C THR A 131 -2.77 -1.49 18.00
N GLY A 132 -2.79 -2.54 17.16
CA GLY A 132 -2.37 -3.91 17.51
C GLY A 132 -3.26 -4.72 18.46
N GLU A 133 -4.08 -4.09 19.31
CA GLU A 133 -4.75 -4.75 20.45
C GLU A 133 -6.09 -5.47 20.13
N VAL A 134 -6.65 -5.33 18.92
CA VAL A 134 -8.00 -5.82 18.62
C VAL A 134 -8.01 -6.83 17.46
N GLN A 135 -8.73 -7.95 17.65
CA GLN A 135 -9.10 -8.84 16.56
C GLN A 135 -9.85 -8.06 15.47
N ALA A 136 -9.50 -8.26 14.19
CA ALA A 136 -10.12 -7.51 13.10
C ALA A 136 -11.64 -7.74 13.06
N GLU A 137 -12.42 -6.68 13.30
CA GLU A 137 -13.89 -6.73 13.26
C GLU A 137 -14.45 -6.92 11.84
N PHE A 138 -13.70 -6.48 10.83
CA PHE A 138 -14.11 -6.38 9.44
C PHE A 138 -13.00 -6.83 8.49
N GLY A 139 -13.37 -7.06 7.23
CA GLY A 139 -12.44 -7.29 6.14
C GLY A 139 -13.13 -7.28 4.78
N THR A 140 -12.38 -7.66 3.75
CA THR A 140 -12.85 -7.71 2.36
C THR A 140 -12.47 -9.06 1.75
N THR A 141 -13.41 -9.71 1.07
CA THR A 141 -13.12 -10.92 0.29
C THR A 141 -12.32 -10.56 -0.95
N ALA A 142 -11.32 -11.37 -1.28
CA ALA A 142 -10.45 -11.23 -2.44
C ALA A 142 -10.63 -12.45 -3.35
N GLU A 143 -11.11 -12.24 -4.58
CA GLU A 143 -11.21 -13.31 -5.59
C GLU A 143 -9.96 -13.27 -6.49
N ILE A 144 -9.27 -14.40 -6.62
CA ILE A 144 -8.11 -14.54 -7.50
C ILE A 144 -8.59 -14.60 -8.96
N TYR A 145 -8.10 -13.69 -9.79
CA TYR A 145 -8.40 -13.62 -11.21
C TYR A 145 -7.18 -13.93 -12.10
N ALA A 146 -5.96 -13.93 -11.56
CA ALA A 146 -4.78 -14.47 -12.24
C ALA A 146 -3.85 -15.20 -11.26
N TYR A 147 -3.27 -16.33 -11.69
CA TYR A 147 -2.38 -17.19 -10.89
C TYR A 147 -1.15 -17.65 -11.69
N ARG A 148 0.00 -17.78 -11.04
CA ARG A 148 1.18 -18.46 -11.59
C ARG A 148 1.95 -19.14 -10.45
N GLU A 149 2.39 -20.36 -10.71
CA GLU A 149 3.25 -21.13 -9.80
C GLU A 149 4.62 -21.29 -10.48
N GLU A 150 5.69 -20.96 -9.75
CA GLU A 150 7.07 -20.96 -10.25
C GLU A 150 7.98 -21.68 -9.26
N GLN A 151 8.86 -22.55 -9.76
CA GLN A 151 9.83 -23.26 -8.93
C GLN A 151 11.26 -22.88 -9.36
N GLU A 152 11.86 -21.92 -8.64
CA GLU A 152 13.24 -21.49 -8.86
C GLU A 152 14.16 -21.99 -7.75
N TYR A 153 15.31 -22.56 -8.11
CA TYR A 153 16.32 -23.09 -7.16
C TYR A 153 15.78 -24.09 -6.11
N GLY A 154 14.64 -24.73 -6.39
CA GLY A 154 13.94 -25.65 -5.47
C GLY A 154 12.94 -24.99 -4.52
N ILE A 155 12.76 -23.67 -4.59
CA ILE A 155 11.74 -22.92 -3.83
C ILE A 155 10.48 -22.82 -4.69
N GLU A 156 9.36 -23.35 -4.18
CA GLU A 156 8.03 -23.10 -4.74
C GLU A 156 7.58 -21.67 -4.39
N THR A 157 7.19 -20.90 -5.40
CA THR A 157 6.63 -19.55 -5.22
C THR A 157 5.31 -19.43 -5.97
N VAL A 158 4.37 -18.68 -5.40
CA VAL A 158 3.05 -18.44 -5.98
C VAL A 158 2.86 -16.94 -6.17
N LYS A 159 2.58 -16.52 -7.40
CA LYS A 159 2.20 -15.16 -7.75
C LYS A 159 0.71 -15.12 -8.06
N VAL A 160 -0.01 -14.16 -7.49
CA VAL A 160 -1.45 -13.99 -7.78
C VAL A 160 -1.81 -12.52 -7.98
N LYS A 161 -2.84 -12.30 -8.78
CA LYS A 161 -3.60 -11.05 -8.83
C LYS A 161 -5.01 -11.36 -8.35
N ALA A 162 -5.41 -10.74 -7.25
CA ALA A 162 -6.75 -10.83 -6.69
C ALA A 162 -7.46 -9.48 -6.73
N VAL A 163 -8.77 -9.47 -6.61
CA VAL A 163 -9.58 -8.24 -6.56
C VAL A 163 -10.56 -8.29 -5.39
N GLY A 164 -10.67 -7.18 -4.66
CA GLY A 164 -11.66 -7.04 -3.58
C GLY A 164 -13.10 -7.18 -4.12
N ARG A 165 -13.94 -7.99 -3.48
CA ARG A 165 -15.31 -8.29 -3.93
C ARG A 165 -16.39 -7.76 -2.99
N GLN A 166 -16.46 -8.27 -1.77
CA GLN A 166 -17.49 -7.95 -0.79
C GLN A 166 -16.85 -7.63 0.55
N ARG A 167 -17.40 -6.65 1.29
CA ARG A 167 -17.03 -6.47 2.69
C ARG A 167 -17.68 -7.55 3.55
N PHE A 168 -17.02 -7.95 4.62
CA PHE A 168 -17.59 -8.79 5.66
C PHE A 168 -17.38 -8.25 7.07
N LYS A 169 -18.24 -8.67 7.99
CA LYS A 169 -17.97 -8.62 9.43
C LYS A 169 -17.47 -9.99 9.92
N VAL A 170 -16.42 -10.01 10.73
CA VAL A 170 -15.89 -11.22 11.36
C VAL A 170 -16.79 -11.65 12.52
N HIS A 171 -17.15 -12.93 12.57
CA HIS A 171 -17.88 -13.52 13.70
C HIS A 171 -16.97 -14.32 14.64
N GLU A 172 -16.07 -15.15 14.09
CA GLU A 172 -15.18 -16.01 14.86
C GLU A 172 -13.86 -16.23 14.09
N ILE A 173 -12.74 -16.31 14.82
CA ILE A 173 -11.40 -16.59 14.28
C ILE A 173 -10.96 -17.97 14.77
N ARG A 174 -10.67 -18.90 13.85
CA ARG A 174 -10.18 -20.25 14.16
C ARG A 174 -8.79 -20.47 13.57
N THR A 175 -7.91 -21.08 14.36
CA THR A 175 -6.49 -21.32 14.02
C THR A 175 -6.21 -22.71 13.41
N GLN A 176 -7.25 -23.50 13.13
CA GLN A 176 -7.13 -24.83 12.53
C GLN A 176 -7.86 -24.92 11.19
N ALA A 177 -7.07 -24.90 10.10
CA ALA A 177 -7.32 -25.41 8.73
C ALA A 177 -8.55 -24.93 7.92
N ASP A 178 -9.70 -24.67 8.54
CA ASP A 178 -10.94 -24.24 7.90
C ASP A 178 -11.40 -22.88 8.43
N GLY A 179 -12.13 -22.16 7.57
CA GLY A 179 -12.24 -20.70 7.60
C GLY A 179 -13.16 -20.05 8.65
N TYR A 180 -13.41 -18.77 8.40
CA TYR A 180 -14.04 -17.81 9.30
C TYR A 180 -15.49 -17.61 8.88
N SER A 181 -16.45 -17.69 9.82
CA SER A 181 -17.86 -17.38 9.54
C SER A 181 -18.06 -15.87 9.39
N CYS A 182 -18.48 -15.44 8.20
CA CYS A 182 -18.53 -14.03 7.82
C CYS A 182 -19.86 -13.68 7.13
N SER A 183 -20.51 -12.57 7.53
CA SER A 183 -21.71 -12.02 6.86
C SER A 183 -21.35 -10.89 5.90
N HIS A 184 -22.00 -10.84 4.74
CA HIS A 184 -21.56 -10.06 3.57
C HIS A 184 -22.44 -8.85 3.28
N SER A 185 -21.87 -7.81 2.65
CA SER A 185 -22.66 -6.71 2.07
C SER A 185 -22.07 -6.08 0.80
N PHE A 186 -22.90 -6.08 -0.25
CA PHE A 186 -22.83 -5.24 -1.47
C PHE A 186 -21.66 -5.43 -2.45
N LEU A 187 -21.93 -5.01 -3.70
CA LEU A 187 -21.00 -4.99 -4.84
C LEU A 187 -20.16 -3.70 -4.84
N PRO A 188 -18.97 -3.67 -5.47
CA PRO A 188 -18.17 -2.45 -5.56
C PRO A 188 -18.84 -1.38 -6.44
N ASP A 189 -19.19 -0.25 -5.82
CA ASP A 189 -19.68 0.97 -6.44
C ASP A 189 -18.56 2.01 -6.70
N PHE A 190 -18.91 3.17 -7.26
CA PHE A 190 -17.96 4.24 -7.61
C PHE A 190 -17.15 4.79 -6.42
N SER A 191 -17.75 4.88 -5.22
CA SER A 191 -17.09 5.42 -4.02
C SER A 191 -15.93 4.54 -3.57
N TYR A 192 -16.06 3.21 -3.61
CA TYR A 192 -14.93 2.34 -3.29
C TYR A 192 -13.73 2.52 -4.23
N ARG A 193 -13.94 2.90 -5.50
CA ARG A 193 -12.82 3.27 -6.40
C ARG A 193 -12.14 4.56 -5.94
N VAL A 194 -12.90 5.54 -5.44
CA VAL A 194 -12.35 6.78 -4.86
C VAL A 194 -11.60 6.46 -3.56
N ALA A 195 -12.23 5.75 -2.62
CA ALA A 195 -11.62 5.35 -1.34
C ALA A 195 -10.32 4.53 -1.51
N ALA A 196 -10.25 3.63 -2.51
CA ALA A 196 -9.02 2.90 -2.83
C ALA A 196 -7.87 3.82 -3.29
N CYS A 197 -8.18 5.01 -3.84
CA CYS A 197 -7.21 5.99 -4.32
C CYS A 197 -6.82 7.08 -3.30
N LEU A 198 -7.52 7.19 -2.17
CA LEU A 198 -7.25 8.26 -1.19
C LEU A 198 -5.96 7.99 -0.37
N PRO A 199 -5.03 8.95 -0.28
CA PRO A 199 -3.78 8.81 0.49
C PRO A 199 -4.00 9.08 1.98
N ILE A 200 -4.80 8.23 2.62
CA ILE A 200 -5.16 8.28 4.04
C ILE A 200 -4.45 7.20 4.86
N ASP A 201 -4.37 7.39 6.18
CA ASP A 201 -3.89 6.38 7.12
C ASP A 201 -4.87 5.19 7.27
N ASP A 202 -4.46 4.15 8.00
CA ASP A 202 -5.30 2.96 8.21
C ASP A 202 -6.53 3.25 9.09
N ALA A 203 -6.45 4.24 9.99
CA ALA A 203 -7.56 4.61 10.87
C ALA A 203 -8.74 5.19 10.07
N LEU A 204 -8.48 6.17 9.20
CA LEU A 204 -9.50 6.76 8.32
C LEU A 204 -9.95 5.75 7.25
N ARG A 205 -9.05 4.90 6.74
CA ARG A 205 -9.39 3.84 5.79
C ARG A 205 -10.35 2.81 6.41
N LEU A 206 -10.16 2.47 7.69
CA LEU A 206 -11.08 1.61 8.44
C LEU A 206 -12.45 2.27 8.62
N GLN A 207 -12.53 3.59 8.84
CA GLN A 207 -13.84 4.27 8.90
C GLN A 207 -14.57 4.24 7.55
N LEU A 208 -13.89 4.53 6.43
CA LEU A 208 -14.49 4.41 5.09
C LEU A 208 -14.96 2.97 4.80
N LEU A 209 -14.20 1.97 5.25
CA LEU A 209 -14.57 0.56 5.12
C LEU A 209 -15.79 0.20 5.99
N LYS A 210 -15.96 0.80 7.18
CA LYS A 210 -17.12 0.61 8.06
C LYS A 210 -18.41 1.20 7.47
N ILE A 211 -18.35 2.37 6.80
CA ILE A 211 -19.51 3.02 6.18
C ILE A 211 -20.20 2.09 5.16
N GLY A 212 -21.48 1.78 5.38
CA GLY A 212 -22.30 0.98 4.45
C GLY A 212 -22.88 1.79 3.29
N SER A 213 -23.33 3.02 3.53
CA SER A 213 -23.99 3.87 2.52
C SER A 213 -22.97 4.54 1.59
N ALA A 214 -23.08 4.30 0.28
CA ALA A 214 -22.26 4.98 -0.73
C ALA A 214 -22.40 6.52 -0.67
N ILE A 215 -23.57 7.05 -0.29
CA ILE A 215 -23.79 8.50 -0.15
C ILE A 215 -22.98 9.08 1.01
N GLN A 216 -22.93 8.39 2.15
CA GLN A 216 -22.11 8.81 3.30
C GLN A 216 -20.62 8.66 2.99
N ARG A 217 -20.24 7.59 2.27
CA ARG A 217 -18.85 7.34 1.85
C ARG A 217 -18.35 8.46 0.93
N LEU A 218 -19.12 8.82 -0.12
CA LEU A 218 -18.82 9.94 -1.03
C LEU A 218 -18.71 11.29 -0.30
N ARG A 219 -19.55 11.55 0.71
CA ARG A 219 -19.44 12.77 1.53
C ARG A 219 -18.14 12.79 2.33
N CYS A 220 -17.79 11.67 2.95
CA CYS A 220 -16.57 11.51 3.73
C CYS A 220 -15.31 11.64 2.84
N GLU A 221 -15.32 11.01 1.66
CA GLU A 221 -14.27 11.13 0.64
C GLU A 221 -14.09 12.58 0.17
N LEU A 222 -15.18 13.33 -0.04
CA LEU A 222 -15.13 14.74 -0.42
C LEU A 222 -14.60 15.66 0.69
N ASP A 223 -14.96 15.43 1.97
CA ASP A 223 -14.40 16.19 3.10
C ASP A 223 -12.89 15.97 3.24
N ILE A 224 -12.46 14.71 3.11
CA ILE A 224 -11.03 14.33 3.08
C ILE A 224 -10.31 15.07 1.94
N MET A 225 -10.84 15.03 0.70
CA MET A 225 -10.22 15.71 -0.46
C MET A 225 -10.21 17.25 -0.34
N ALA A 226 -11.20 17.83 0.34
CA ALA A 226 -11.24 19.26 0.63
C ALA A 226 -10.15 19.65 1.64
N ARG A 227 -10.13 18.99 2.81
CA ARG A 227 -9.33 19.38 3.98
C ARG A 227 -7.88 18.89 3.94
N CYS A 228 -7.60 17.70 3.42
CA CYS A 228 -6.24 17.16 3.34
C CYS A 228 -5.45 17.86 2.22
N THR A 229 -4.74 18.94 2.56
CA THR A 229 -3.91 19.71 1.61
C THR A 229 -2.48 19.21 1.48
N SER A 230 -1.96 18.57 2.53
CA SER A 230 -0.55 18.19 2.69
C SER A 230 -0.42 16.76 3.21
N LEU A 231 0.64 16.05 2.81
CA LEU A 231 0.97 14.71 3.27
C LEU A 231 2.38 14.71 3.90
N CYS A 232 2.46 14.31 5.17
CA CYS A 232 3.69 14.30 5.96
C CYS A 232 4.30 12.89 6.09
N CYS A 233 5.56 12.83 6.54
CA CYS A 233 6.18 11.60 7.03
C CYS A 233 5.52 11.19 8.36
N LYS A 234 4.85 10.04 8.36
CA LYS A 234 4.10 9.51 9.51
C LYS A 234 4.94 9.31 10.78
N GLN A 235 6.21 8.92 10.62
CA GLN A 235 7.14 8.75 11.75
C GLN A 235 7.55 10.08 12.39
N CYS A 236 7.54 11.17 11.64
CA CYS A 236 7.85 12.52 12.14
C CYS A 236 6.60 13.33 12.49
N GLN A 237 5.44 12.93 11.98
CA GLN A 237 4.15 13.63 11.94
C GLN A 237 4.17 14.99 11.23
N ASP A 238 5.15 15.85 11.49
CA ASP A 238 5.18 17.24 11.00
C ASP A 238 6.03 17.51 9.76
N THR A 239 6.98 16.64 9.42
CA THR A 239 7.81 16.77 8.21
C THR A 239 6.95 16.57 6.96
N GLU A 240 6.58 17.66 6.29
CA GLU A 240 5.87 17.63 5.01
C GLU A 240 6.71 16.96 3.92
N ILE A 241 6.08 16.11 3.11
CA ILE A 241 6.73 15.36 2.02
C ILE A 241 6.16 15.75 0.67
N THR A 242 4.85 16.01 0.55
CA THR A 242 4.22 16.44 -0.71
C THR A 242 2.84 17.08 -0.45
N THR A 243 2.24 17.73 -1.45
CA THR A 243 0.92 18.39 -1.33
C THR A 243 -0.09 17.79 -2.32
N LYS A 244 -1.39 18.01 -2.08
CA LYS A 244 -2.45 17.51 -2.98
C LYS A 244 -2.35 18.02 -4.42
N ASN A 245 -1.66 19.14 -4.64
CA ASN A 245 -1.45 19.71 -5.97
C ASN A 245 -0.47 18.89 -6.80
N GLU A 246 0.46 18.17 -6.19
CA GLU A 246 1.48 17.35 -6.85
C GLU A 246 0.95 15.96 -7.25
N ILE A 247 -0.19 15.54 -6.70
CA ILE A 247 -0.82 14.24 -6.99
C ILE A 247 -1.28 14.17 -8.45
N PHE A 248 -0.97 13.05 -9.11
CA PHE A 248 -1.39 12.77 -10.48
C PHE A 248 -1.57 11.27 -10.72
N SER A 249 -2.34 10.90 -11.74
CA SER A 249 -2.60 9.50 -12.09
C SER A 249 -1.67 9.02 -13.20
N LEU A 250 -0.71 8.17 -12.85
CA LEU A 250 0.12 7.44 -13.82
C LEU A 250 -0.41 6.00 -14.09
N SER A 251 -1.61 5.69 -13.60
CA SER A 251 -2.26 4.37 -13.68
C SER A 251 -3.76 4.51 -13.93
N LEU A 252 -4.37 3.57 -14.67
CA LEU A 252 -5.82 3.55 -14.91
C LEU A 252 -6.62 3.31 -13.61
N TYR A 253 -6.02 2.74 -12.56
CA TYR A 253 -6.67 2.65 -11.26
C TYR A 253 -6.89 4.04 -10.65
N GLY A 254 -5.89 4.93 -10.74
CA GLY A 254 -5.90 6.29 -10.20
C GLY A 254 -4.48 6.77 -9.84
N PRO A 255 -4.34 7.73 -8.92
CA PRO A 255 -3.04 8.20 -8.42
C PRO A 255 -2.39 7.23 -7.43
N MET A 256 -3.12 6.24 -6.91
CA MET A 256 -2.59 5.26 -5.96
C MET A 256 -3.06 3.84 -6.33
N ALA A 257 -2.17 2.86 -6.24
CA ALA A 257 -2.49 1.45 -6.41
C ALA A 257 -1.54 0.56 -5.59
N ALA A 258 -1.96 -0.67 -5.31
CA ALA A 258 -1.14 -1.66 -4.61
C ALA A 258 -0.20 -2.35 -5.59
N TYR A 259 1.11 -2.37 -5.30
CA TYR A 259 2.12 -3.11 -6.04
C TYR A 259 2.93 -3.99 -5.09
N VAL A 260 3.41 -5.15 -5.55
CA VAL A 260 4.21 -6.07 -4.71
C VAL A 260 5.68 -6.00 -5.10
N ASN A 261 6.57 -6.02 -4.11
CA ASN A 261 8.02 -6.03 -4.32
C ASN A 261 8.56 -7.49 -4.42
N PRO A 262 9.82 -7.70 -4.85
CA PRO A 262 10.37 -9.04 -5.08
C PRO A 262 10.49 -9.94 -3.83
N HIS A 263 10.23 -9.41 -2.64
CA HIS A 263 10.22 -10.14 -1.37
C HIS A 263 8.78 -10.35 -0.83
N GLY A 264 7.75 -10.04 -1.62
CA GLY A 264 6.34 -10.28 -1.28
C GLY A 264 5.63 -9.16 -0.52
N TYR A 265 6.32 -8.06 -0.16
CA TYR A 265 5.67 -6.93 0.53
C TYR A 265 4.86 -6.09 -0.45
N VAL A 266 3.61 -5.80 -0.09
CA VAL A 266 2.68 -4.97 -0.86
C VAL A 266 2.77 -3.52 -0.41
N HIS A 267 2.90 -2.60 -1.37
CA HIS A 267 2.98 -1.17 -1.17
C HIS A 267 1.88 -0.45 -1.95
N GLU A 268 0.95 0.17 -1.23
CA GLU A 268 0.00 1.11 -1.82
C GLU A 268 0.74 2.41 -2.16
N THR A 269 1.07 2.58 -3.44
CA THR A 269 2.03 3.59 -3.90
C THR A 269 1.33 4.73 -4.61
N LEU A 270 1.44 5.93 -4.03
CA LEU A 270 0.88 7.19 -4.54
C LEU A 270 1.86 7.88 -5.50
N THR A 271 1.44 8.21 -6.72
CA THR A 271 2.26 8.96 -7.69
C THR A 271 2.10 10.47 -7.55
N VAL A 272 3.21 11.17 -7.30
CA VAL A 272 3.29 12.64 -7.17
C VAL A 272 4.43 13.21 -8.02
N TYR A 273 4.24 14.40 -8.58
CA TYR A 273 5.27 15.06 -9.41
C TYR A 273 6.47 15.51 -8.58
N LYS A 274 6.25 16.36 -7.57
CA LYS A 274 7.29 16.79 -6.61
C LYS A 274 7.10 16.16 -5.23
N ALA A 275 8.22 15.95 -4.54
CA ALA A 275 8.28 15.60 -3.14
C ALA A 275 9.53 16.25 -2.51
N SER A 276 9.42 16.60 -1.23
CA SER A 276 10.38 17.38 -0.45
C SER A 276 10.83 16.62 0.79
N ASN A 277 11.91 17.07 1.44
CA ASN A 277 12.45 16.47 2.67
C ASN A 277 12.78 14.97 2.55
N LEU A 278 13.18 14.54 1.35
CA LEU A 278 13.65 13.19 1.06
C LEU A 278 15.16 13.19 0.78
N ASN A 279 15.79 12.08 1.14
CA ASN A 279 17.16 11.71 0.74
C ASN A 279 17.07 10.44 -0.13
N LEU A 280 17.94 10.33 -1.14
CA LEU A 280 18.01 9.19 -2.04
C LEU A 280 19.09 8.20 -1.58
N VAL A 281 18.82 6.91 -1.70
CA VAL A 281 19.73 5.83 -1.28
C VAL A 281 19.96 4.84 -2.42
N GLY A 282 21.24 4.58 -2.72
CA GLY A 282 21.67 3.69 -3.80
C GLY A 282 21.66 4.34 -5.20
N ARG A 283 22.00 3.55 -6.21
CA ARG A 283 21.93 3.93 -7.63
C ARG A 283 20.54 3.59 -8.22
N PRO A 284 20.04 4.31 -9.23
CA PRO A 284 18.77 3.97 -9.89
C PRO A 284 18.77 2.56 -10.50
N SER A 285 17.67 1.82 -10.37
CA SER A 285 17.51 0.45 -10.87
C SER A 285 16.22 0.27 -11.65
N THR A 286 16.27 -0.47 -12.76
CA THR A 286 15.07 -0.88 -13.52
C THR A 286 14.51 -2.24 -13.06
N LEU A 287 15.23 -2.96 -12.21
CA LEU A 287 14.91 -4.32 -11.78
C LEU A 287 13.56 -4.36 -11.05
N HIS A 288 12.61 -5.17 -11.54
CA HIS A 288 11.23 -5.25 -11.05
C HIS A 288 10.49 -3.90 -10.93
N SER A 289 10.83 -2.90 -11.76
CA SER A 289 10.13 -1.60 -11.76
C SER A 289 8.65 -1.75 -12.11
N TRP A 290 7.77 -1.21 -11.27
CA TRP A 290 6.31 -1.23 -11.47
C TRP A 290 5.83 -0.31 -12.59
N PHE A 291 6.69 0.61 -13.05
CA PHE A 291 6.42 1.56 -14.13
C PHE A 291 7.44 1.30 -15.26
N PRO A 292 7.11 0.47 -16.27
CA PRO A 292 8.04 0.09 -17.33
C PRO A 292 8.60 1.30 -18.09
N GLY A 293 9.92 1.39 -18.23
CA GLY A 293 10.59 2.59 -18.77
C GLY A 293 11.06 3.60 -17.72
N TYR A 294 10.83 3.34 -16.43
CA TYR A 294 11.42 4.09 -15.33
C TYR A 294 12.36 3.24 -14.48
N ALA A 295 13.49 3.83 -14.08
CA ALA A 295 14.34 3.32 -13.02
C ALA A 295 13.93 3.94 -11.68
N TRP A 296 13.89 3.14 -10.60
CA TRP A 296 13.57 3.59 -9.25
C TRP A 296 14.84 3.76 -8.41
N THR A 297 14.82 4.71 -7.48
CA THR A 297 15.84 4.92 -6.43
C THR A 297 15.12 5.02 -5.09
N ILE A 298 15.64 4.38 -4.04
CA ILE A 298 15.00 4.37 -2.71
C ILE A 298 14.98 5.79 -2.14
N ALA A 299 13.86 6.19 -1.55
CA ALA A 299 13.67 7.49 -0.90
C ALA A 299 13.35 7.33 0.59
N GLN A 300 14.13 8.02 1.43
CA GLN A 300 13.98 8.03 2.89
C GLN A 300 13.71 9.45 3.39
N CYS A 301 12.98 9.58 4.50
CA CYS A 301 12.74 10.86 5.15
C CYS A 301 14.06 11.47 5.66
N ARG A 302 14.36 12.71 5.27
CA ARG A 302 15.57 13.45 5.65
C ARG A 302 15.72 13.63 7.16
N THR A 303 14.60 13.61 7.91
CA THR A 303 14.57 13.81 9.37
C THR A 303 14.81 12.53 10.18
N CYS A 304 14.25 11.38 9.75
CA CYS A 304 14.23 10.15 10.55
C CYS A 304 14.72 8.88 9.84
N ALA A 305 15.21 9.00 8.61
CA ALA A 305 15.63 7.90 7.72
C ALA A 305 14.56 6.83 7.40
N SER A 306 13.32 6.98 7.87
CA SER A 306 12.22 6.05 7.56
C SER A 306 11.95 6.00 6.05
N HIS A 307 11.65 4.81 5.54
CA HIS A 307 11.42 4.55 4.12
C HIS A 307 10.10 5.16 3.65
N MET A 308 10.17 6.13 2.73
CA MET A 308 9.01 6.87 2.22
C MET A 308 8.49 6.37 0.88
N GLY A 309 9.31 5.65 0.11
CA GLY A 309 8.98 5.19 -1.24
C GLY A 309 10.17 5.30 -2.17
N TRP A 310 9.93 5.72 -3.42
CA TRP A 310 10.95 5.75 -4.47
C TRP A 310 10.84 6.98 -5.37
N LYS A 311 11.99 7.50 -5.82
CA LYS A 311 12.08 8.41 -6.97
C LYS A 311 12.17 7.59 -8.25
N PHE A 312 11.27 7.84 -9.18
CA PHE A 312 11.28 7.22 -10.51
C PHE A 312 11.88 8.21 -11.53
N THR A 313 12.78 7.73 -12.38
CA THR A 313 13.48 8.51 -13.41
C THR A 313 13.36 7.81 -14.76
N ALA A 314 13.04 8.55 -15.81
CA ALA A 314 12.82 7.99 -17.14
C ALA A 314 14.11 7.42 -17.73
N THR A 315 14.07 6.21 -18.29
CA THR A 315 15.24 5.58 -18.95
C THR A 315 15.47 6.06 -20.38
N LYS A 316 14.55 6.88 -20.91
CA LYS A 316 14.64 7.50 -22.24
C LYS A 316 14.22 8.97 -22.17
N LYS A 317 14.81 9.81 -23.04
CA LYS A 317 14.60 11.27 -23.06
C LYS A 317 13.24 11.71 -23.63
N ASP A 318 12.52 10.81 -24.31
CA ASP A 318 11.21 11.04 -24.92
C ASP A 318 10.04 10.71 -23.97
N LEU A 319 10.30 10.09 -22.82
CA LEU A 319 9.26 9.68 -21.88
C LEU A 319 8.91 10.80 -20.88
N SER A 320 7.61 11.05 -20.73
CA SER A 320 7.05 12.11 -19.89
C SER A 320 6.07 11.55 -18.85
N PRO A 321 6.18 11.95 -17.56
CA PRO A 321 7.14 12.90 -17.01
C PRO A 321 8.59 12.35 -16.95
N PRO A 322 9.65 13.19 -17.03
CA PRO A 322 11.04 12.71 -16.99
C PRO A 322 11.47 12.17 -15.61
N ARG A 323 10.77 12.60 -14.54
CA ARG A 323 10.95 12.12 -13.17
C ARG A 323 9.63 12.31 -12.38
N PHE A 324 9.36 11.43 -11.43
CA PHE A 324 8.26 11.54 -10.46
C PHE A 324 8.59 10.76 -9.17
N TRP A 325 7.72 10.76 -8.17
CA TRP A 325 7.87 9.98 -6.94
C TRP A 325 6.69 9.04 -6.73
N GLY A 326 6.98 7.81 -6.29
CA GLY A 326 5.99 6.85 -5.81
C GLY A 326 6.15 6.68 -4.30
N LEU A 327 5.20 7.21 -3.51
CA LEU A 327 5.27 7.23 -2.05
C LEU A 327 4.40 6.12 -1.44
N THR A 328 4.91 5.35 -0.49
CA THR A 328 4.15 4.24 0.15
C THR A 328 3.19 4.79 1.20
N ARG A 329 1.87 4.59 1.02
CA ARG A 329 0.81 5.12 1.89
C ARG A 329 1.05 4.84 3.37
N SER A 330 1.56 3.65 3.69
CA SER A 330 1.90 3.20 5.05
C SER A 330 2.91 4.09 5.79
N ALA A 331 3.71 4.89 5.08
CA ALA A 331 4.68 5.85 5.64
C ALA A 331 4.18 7.31 5.60
N MET A 332 3.01 7.58 5.01
CA MET A 332 2.42 8.91 4.87
C MET A 332 1.36 9.16 5.96
N LEU A 333 1.21 10.43 6.36
CA LEU A 333 0.15 10.89 7.25
C LEU A 333 -0.57 12.09 6.59
N PRO A 334 -1.91 12.04 6.39
CA PRO A 334 -2.66 13.18 5.85
C PRO A 334 -2.76 14.31 6.88
N ARG A 335 -2.19 15.48 6.59
CA ARG A 335 -2.35 16.67 7.44
C ARG A 335 -3.71 17.31 7.13
N ILE A 336 -4.69 16.96 7.96
CA ILE A 336 -6.04 17.56 7.99
C ILE A 336 -6.05 18.66 9.05
N PRO A 337 -6.34 19.93 8.71
CA PRO A 337 -6.49 20.98 9.71
C PRO A 337 -7.58 20.66 10.73
N GLN A 338 -7.23 20.79 12.01
CA GLN A 338 -8.21 20.89 13.09
C GLN A 338 -8.93 22.24 12.98
N THR A 339 -10.25 22.23 13.11
CA THR A 339 -11.06 23.45 13.17
C THR A 339 -11.04 24.00 14.59
N GLU A 340 -10.61 25.25 14.75
CA GLU A 340 -10.63 25.96 16.03
C GLU A 340 -12.06 25.97 16.62
N GLY A 341 -12.28 25.20 17.69
CA GLY A 341 -13.59 25.03 18.32
C GLY A 341 -13.86 23.64 18.92
N GLU A 342 -13.13 22.60 18.51
CA GLU A 342 -13.33 21.23 19.02
C GLU A 342 -12.40 20.87 20.20
N GLU A 343 -12.42 21.66 21.28
CA GLU A 343 -11.82 21.25 22.56
C GLU A 343 -12.68 20.16 23.22
N GLY A 344 -12.39 18.88 23.00
CA GLY A 344 -12.96 17.81 23.83
C GLY A 344 -13.19 16.41 23.29
N ASP A 345 -12.30 15.84 22.45
CA ASP A 345 -12.07 14.38 22.43
C ASP A 345 -10.71 14.04 21.79
N GLU A 346 -10.01 13.02 22.28
CA GLU A 346 -8.76 12.55 21.65
C GLU A 346 -9.07 11.58 20.51
N GLY A 347 -8.86 12.02 19.27
CA GLY A 347 -8.93 11.18 18.08
C GLY A 347 -9.68 11.84 16.92
N SER A 348 -9.19 11.61 15.70
CA SER A 348 -9.64 12.27 14.45
C SER A 348 -11.12 12.01 14.10
N ARG A 349 -12.04 12.74 14.74
CA ARG A 349 -13.46 12.77 14.40
C ARG A 349 -13.71 13.49 13.08
N LEU A 350 -13.43 12.81 11.97
CA LEU A 350 -13.99 13.19 10.67
C LEU A 350 -15.53 13.07 10.77
N LEU A 351 -16.25 14.19 10.61
CA LEU A 351 -17.70 14.32 10.83
C LEU A 351 -18.52 13.68 9.69
N CYS A 352 -18.29 12.39 9.44
CA CYS A 352 -18.93 11.61 8.37
C CYS A 352 -20.29 11.03 8.81
N LEU A 353 -21.24 11.92 9.15
CA LEU A 353 -22.64 11.61 9.48
C LEU A 353 -23.58 11.93 8.30
#